data_AF-A0A415D4Z6-F1
#
_entry.id   AF-A0A415D4Z6-F1
#
_cell.length_a   1.000
_cell.length_b   1.000
_cell.length_c   1.000
_cell.angle_alpha   90.00
_cell.angle_beta   90.00
_cell.angle_gamma   90.00
#
_symmetry.space_group_name_H-M   'P 1'
#
loop_
_entity.id
_entity.type
_entity.pdbx_description
1 polymer ?
#
loop_
_entity_poly.entity_id
_entity_poly.type
_entity_poly.pdbx_seq_one_letter_code
_entity_poly.pdbx_strand_id
1 'polypeptide(L)'
;MEDNKNLEGQGQQNQEPNATTDEKEPTVEELMAQLAQERANSAKLQNDYNKASSEAANYRKQLKAKQTAEEQEEEAKREAEEEHKKYVKGLEDTIKMTNATNRYLALGMSGDMAKDTAQAELDGDMVKVTENMSKFKDASIKEAETEWLKSRPPVNAGQGEDEETDLFLKGFNG
;
A
#
# COMPACT_ATOMS: atom_id res chain seq x y z
N MET A 1 25.71 29.58 -56.08
CA MET A 1 25.61 30.41 -57.28
C MET A 1 26.22 31.74 -56.94
N GLU A 2 27.14 32.13 -57.81
CA GLU A 2 27.92 33.36 -57.78
C GLU A 2 27.05 34.59 -57.50
N ASP A 3 27.59 35.60 -56.83
CA ASP A 3 28.02 36.80 -57.57
C ASP A 3 28.67 37.86 -56.67
N ASN A 4 29.98 37.99 -56.87
CA ASN A 4 30.59 39.17 -57.49
C ASN A 4 30.40 40.56 -56.86
N LYS A 5 31.57 41.09 -56.48
CA LYS A 5 32.25 42.25 -57.11
C LYS A 5 32.25 43.59 -56.35
N ASN A 6 33.51 43.97 -56.07
CA ASN A 6 34.12 45.26 -56.43
C ASN A 6 33.95 46.37 -55.37
N LEU A 7 34.95 47.19 -54.99
CA LEU A 7 36.11 47.70 -55.73
C LEU A 7 37.35 47.87 -54.83
N GLU A 8 38.49 47.47 -55.41
CA GLU A 8 39.72 48.25 -55.66
C GLU A 8 40.00 49.52 -54.86
N GLY A 9 41.27 49.68 -54.45
CA GLY A 9 41.83 51.02 -54.20
C GLY A 9 43.12 51.03 -53.40
N GLN A 10 44.25 51.01 -54.11
CA GLN A 10 45.62 51.13 -53.60
C GLN A 10 45.89 52.48 -52.88
N GLY A 11 46.95 52.52 -52.06
CA GLY A 11 47.77 53.74 -51.96
C GLY A 11 48.12 54.23 -50.55
N GLN A 12 49.28 53.80 -50.07
CA GLN A 12 50.37 54.66 -49.56
C GLN A 12 50.17 55.59 -48.33
N GLN A 13 51.16 55.43 -47.43
CA GLN A 13 51.90 56.44 -46.66
C GLN A 13 51.45 56.80 -45.23
N ASN A 14 52.29 56.34 -44.30
CA ASN A 14 52.93 57.09 -43.21
C ASN A 14 52.07 58.06 -42.40
N GLN A 15 51.84 57.71 -41.13
CA GLN A 15 52.50 58.38 -39.99
C GLN A 15 52.17 57.62 -38.69
N GLU A 16 53.22 57.22 -37.97
CA GLU A 16 53.12 56.82 -36.56
C GLU A 16 52.57 57.99 -35.73
N PRO A 17 51.71 57.74 -34.73
CA PRO A 17 51.78 58.46 -33.49
C PRO A 17 52.60 57.61 -32.51
N ASN A 18 53.88 57.97 -32.41
CA ASN A 18 54.71 57.71 -31.25
C ASN A 18 53.97 58.23 -30.00
N ALA A 19 53.41 57.32 -29.22
CA ALA A 19 53.10 57.53 -27.81
C ALA A 19 53.82 56.41 -27.07
N THR A 20 55.09 56.69 -26.79
CA THR A 20 55.93 56.09 -25.75
C THR A 20 55.09 55.44 -24.66
N THR A 21 55.09 54.11 -24.66
CA THR A 21 54.90 53.33 -23.44
C THR A 21 56.02 53.72 -22.50
N ASP A 22 55.73 54.62 -21.56
CA ASP A 22 56.49 54.72 -20.31
C ASP A 22 56.33 53.37 -19.60
N GLU A 23 57.18 52.41 -19.96
CA GLU A 23 57.49 51.28 -19.10
C GLU A 23 58.22 51.84 -17.88
N LYS A 24 57.43 52.36 -16.94
CA LYS A 24 57.91 52.60 -15.59
C LYS A 24 58.19 51.22 -15.00
N GLU A 25 59.44 50.80 -15.05
CA GLU A 25 59.89 49.62 -14.31
C GLU A 25 59.35 49.77 -12.88
N PRO A 26 58.53 48.81 -12.41
CA PRO A 26 57.90 48.92 -11.12
C PRO A 26 59.00 49.08 -10.08
N THR A 27 58.91 50.16 -9.30
CA THR A 27 59.92 50.42 -8.27
C THR A 27 59.93 49.24 -7.29
N VAL A 28 61.10 48.93 -6.71
CA VAL A 28 61.26 47.80 -5.77
C VAL A 28 60.22 47.82 -4.65
N GLU A 29 59.81 49.02 -4.25
CA GLU A 29 58.78 49.27 -3.24
C GLU A 29 57.36 48.87 -3.70
N GLU A 30 57.03 49.08 -4.98
CA GLU A 30 55.76 48.72 -5.60
C GLU A 30 55.64 47.20 -5.85
N LEU A 31 56.75 46.55 -6.22
CA LEU A 31 56.85 45.08 -6.28
C LEU A 31 56.70 44.44 -4.90
N MET A 32 57.28 45.03 -3.85
CA MET A 32 57.08 44.55 -2.48
C MET A 32 55.64 44.74 -1.99
N ALA A 33 54.98 45.83 -2.37
CA ALA A 33 53.57 46.05 -2.06
C ALA A 33 52.66 45.03 -2.76
N GLN A 34 52.91 44.72 -4.04
CA GLN A 34 52.17 43.67 -4.77
C GLN A 34 52.39 42.29 -4.16
N LEU A 35 53.63 41.94 -3.77
CA LEU A 35 53.94 40.67 -3.10
C LEU A 35 53.23 40.56 -1.74
N ALA A 36 53.18 41.65 -0.97
CA ALA A 36 52.45 41.70 0.29
C ALA A 36 50.93 41.53 0.07
N GLN A 37 50.38 42.16 -0.98
CA GLN A 37 48.97 42.05 -1.34
C GLN A 37 48.60 40.65 -1.87
N GLU A 38 49.46 40.03 -2.68
CA GLU A 38 49.27 38.65 -3.16
C GLU A 38 49.34 37.64 -2.01
N ARG A 39 50.25 37.84 -1.05
CA ARG A 39 50.30 37.03 0.18
C ARG A 39 49.07 37.22 1.05
N ALA A 40 48.55 38.45 1.17
CA ALA A 40 47.30 38.70 1.88
C ALA A 40 46.10 38.04 1.18
N ASN A 41 46.05 38.09 -0.15
CA ASN A 41 44.97 37.49 -0.94
C ASN A 41 45.02 35.96 -0.91
N SER A 42 46.20 35.36 -1.03
CA SER A 42 46.37 33.90 -0.91
C SER A 42 46.02 33.40 0.49
N ALA A 43 46.40 34.13 1.55
CA ALA A 43 45.99 33.81 2.92
C ALA A 43 44.46 33.88 3.10
N LYS A 44 43.78 34.87 2.53
CA LYS A 44 42.31 34.95 2.53
C LYS A 44 41.68 33.79 1.77
N LEU A 45 42.15 33.53 0.56
CA LEU A 45 41.62 32.44 -0.28
C LEU A 45 41.79 31.08 0.40
N GLN A 46 42.91 30.85 1.09
CA GLN A 46 43.14 29.63 1.83
C GLN A 46 42.24 29.52 3.07
N ASN A 47 41.93 30.63 3.75
CA ASN A 47 40.96 30.66 4.84
C ASN A 47 39.55 30.31 4.34
N ASP A 48 39.12 30.95 3.25
CA ASP A 48 37.82 30.73 2.61
C ASP A 48 37.69 29.27 2.13
N TYR A 49 38.74 28.73 1.52
CA TYR A 49 38.78 27.33 1.11
C TYR A 49 38.66 26.36 2.30
N ASN A 50 39.42 26.60 3.37
CA ASN A 50 39.35 25.76 4.56
C ASN A 50 37.96 25.82 5.21
N LYS A 51 37.34 27.01 5.24
CA LYS A 51 35.99 27.21 5.75
C LYS A 51 34.96 26.46 4.90
N ALA A 52 34.97 26.65 3.59
CA ALA A 52 34.06 25.98 2.66
C ALA A 52 34.22 24.45 2.72
N SER A 53 35.46 23.95 2.83
CA SER A 53 35.75 22.52 2.98
C SER A 53 35.16 21.96 4.29
N SER A 54 35.29 22.70 5.39
CA SER A 54 34.72 22.30 6.68
C SER A 54 33.18 22.29 6.66
N GLU A 55 32.56 23.28 6.03
CA GLU A 55 31.11 23.38 5.87
C GLU A 55 30.59 22.25 4.98
N ALA A 56 31.25 21.95 3.87
CA ALA A 56 30.90 20.84 2.99
C ALA A 56 31.04 19.48 3.70
N ALA A 57 32.08 19.30 4.53
CA ALA A 57 32.26 18.09 5.32
C ALA A 57 31.14 17.93 6.38
N ASN A 58 30.77 19.03 7.05
CA ASN A 58 29.66 19.04 8.01
C ASN A 58 28.32 18.75 7.34
N TYR A 59 28.05 19.36 6.18
CA TYR A 59 26.83 19.13 5.42
C TYR A 59 26.70 17.68 4.96
N ARG A 60 27.80 17.09 4.46
CA ARG A 60 27.86 15.67 4.10
C ARG A 60 27.59 14.76 5.31
N LYS A 61 28.13 15.09 6.50
CA LYS A 61 27.84 14.32 7.72
C LYS A 61 26.37 14.41 8.12
N GLN A 62 25.78 15.61 8.09
CA GLN A 62 24.38 15.81 8.44
C GLN A 62 23.43 15.12 7.45
N LEU A 63 23.73 15.16 6.15
CA LEU A 63 22.94 14.45 5.13
C LEU A 63 22.96 12.95 5.35
N LYS A 64 24.15 12.36 5.58
CA LYS A 64 24.26 10.93 5.88
C LYS A 64 23.49 10.57 7.14
N ALA A 65 23.63 11.35 8.21
CA ALA A 65 22.91 11.10 9.46
C ALA A 65 21.38 11.16 9.28
N LYS A 66 20.87 12.13 8.50
CA LYS A 66 19.43 12.22 8.18
C LYS A 66 18.96 11.05 7.34
N GLN A 67 19.70 10.69 6.28
CA GLN A 67 19.38 9.55 5.43
C GLN A 67 19.32 8.25 6.23
N THR A 68 20.30 7.99 7.11
CA THR A 68 20.30 6.79 7.96
C THR A 68 19.17 6.79 8.98
N ALA A 69 18.79 7.93 9.53
CA ALA A 69 17.66 8.02 10.46
C ALA A 69 16.31 7.80 9.76
N GLU A 70 16.13 8.38 8.56
CA GLU A 70 14.91 8.25 7.76
C GLU A 70 14.72 6.81 7.25
N GLU A 71 15.80 6.14 6.82
CA GLU A 71 15.75 4.74 6.39
C GLU A 71 15.38 3.79 7.55
N GLN A 72 15.87 4.04 8.77
CA GLN A 72 15.47 3.27 9.95
C GLN A 72 14.01 3.51 10.37
N GLU A 73 13.54 4.76 10.25
CA GLU A 73 12.14 5.09 10.56
C GLU A 73 11.18 4.50 9.52
N GLU A 74 11.55 4.52 8.24
CA GLU A 74 10.76 3.90 7.17
C GLU A 74 10.71 2.37 7.30
N GLU A 75 11.83 1.73 7.66
CA GLU A 75 11.85 0.29 7.91
C GLU A 75 11.03 -0.09 9.15
N ALA A 76 11.15 0.66 10.25
CA ALA A 76 10.32 0.45 11.44
C ALA A 76 8.83 0.69 11.16
N LYS A 77 8.50 1.70 10.34
CA LYS A 77 7.13 1.97 9.93
C LYS A 77 6.59 0.87 9.02
N ARG A 78 7.39 0.34 8.09
CA ARG A 78 7.01 -0.79 7.24
C ARG A 78 6.75 -2.05 8.08
N GLU A 79 7.61 -2.35 9.04
CA GLU A 79 7.40 -3.47 9.96
C GLU A 79 6.11 -3.29 10.79
N ALA A 80 5.90 -2.09 11.36
CA ALA A 80 4.68 -1.78 12.10
C ALA A 80 3.42 -1.84 11.21
N GLU A 81 3.49 -1.38 9.96
CA GLU A 81 2.40 -1.46 8.99
C GLU A 81 2.11 -2.91 8.59
N GLU A 82 3.13 -3.75 8.43
CA GLU A 82 2.95 -5.18 8.16
C GLU A 82 2.32 -5.92 9.34
N GLU A 83 2.76 -5.64 10.57
CA GLU A 83 2.16 -6.18 11.79
C GLU A 83 0.70 -5.74 11.93
N HIS A 84 0.44 -4.44 11.74
CA HIS A 84 -0.91 -3.90 11.77
C HIS A 84 -1.80 -4.54 10.70
N LYS A 85 -1.28 -4.73 9.48
CA LYS A 85 -2.01 -5.39 8.39
C LYS A 85 -2.33 -6.85 8.73
N LYS A 86 -1.40 -7.59 9.34
CA LYS A 86 -1.64 -8.97 9.82
C LYS A 86 -2.71 -9.00 10.90
N TYR A 87 -2.66 -8.06 11.84
CA TYR A 87 -3.65 -7.93 12.91
C TYR A 87 -5.04 -7.63 12.37
N VAL A 88 -5.17 -6.61 11.50
CA VAL A 88 -6.44 -6.25 10.86
C VAL A 88 -7.00 -7.42 10.07
N LYS A 89 -6.18 -8.12 9.28
CA LYS A 89 -6.62 -9.30 8.53
C LYS A 89 -7.14 -10.40 9.47
N GLY A 90 -6.46 -10.66 10.58
CA GLY A 90 -6.92 -11.65 11.57
C GLY A 90 -8.27 -11.29 12.19
N LEU A 91 -8.50 -10.00 12.46
CA LEU A 91 -9.80 -9.51 12.93
C LEU A 91 -10.88 -9.68 11.86
N GLU A 92 -10.60 -9.30 10.61
CA GLU A 92 -11.54 -9.47 9.49
C GLU A 92 -11.93 -10.93 9.30
N ASP A 93 -10.97 -11.86 9.35
CA ASP A 93 -11.23 -13.28 9.18
C ASP A 93 -12.05 -13.84 10.37
N THR A 94 -11.80 -13.38 11.59
CA THR A 94 -12.62 -13.71 12.77
C THR A 94 -14.06 -13.20 12.64
N ILE A 95 -14.24 -11.97 12.14
CA ILE A 95 -15.55 -11.37 11.91
C ILE A 95 -16.32 -12.16 10.84
N LYS A 96 -15.66 -12.51 9.73
CA LYS A 96 -16.27 -13.34 8.68
C LYS A 96 -16.74 -14.68 9.24
N MET A 97 -15.89 -15.37 10.02
CA MET A 97 -16.23 -16.65 10.64
C MET A 97 -17.43 -16.53 11.57
N THR A 98 -17.43 -15.51 12.43
CA THR A 98 -18.50 -15.27 13.40
C THR A 98 -19.82 -14.97 12.70
N ASN A 99 -19.80 -14.09 11.69
CA ASN A 99 -20.98 -13.75 10.91
C ASN A 99 -21.53 -14.96 10.14
N ALA A 100 -20.65 -15.75 9.50
CA ALA A 100 -21.05 -16.97 8.80
C ALA A 100 -21.67 -18.00 9.76
N THR A 101 -21.02 -18.24 10.91
CA THR A 101 -21.53 -19.16 11.94
C THR A 101 -22.91 -18.71 12.42
N ASN A 102 -23.09 -17.42 12.70
CA ASN A 102 -24.37 -16.87 13.13
C ASN A 102 -25.48 -17.02 12.08
N ARG A 103 -25.16 -16.92 10.78
CA ARG A 103 -26.15 -17.19 9.71
C ARG A 103 -26.64 -18.63 9.77
N TYR A 104 -25.74 -19.60 9.91
CA TYR A 104 -26.13 -21.02 9.97
C TYR A 104 -26.85 -21.39 11.27
N LEU A 105 -26.45 -20.80 12.40
CA LEU A 105 -27.20 -20.90 13.65
C LEU A 105 -28.63 -20.37 13.50
N ALA A 106 -28.81 -19.22 12.84
CA ALA A 106 -30.13 -18.65 12.57
C ALA A 106 -30.99 -19.52 11.65
N LEU A 107 -30.38 -20.39 10.83
CA LEU A 107 -31.08 -21.40 10.04
C LEU A 107 -31.49 -22.63 10.86
N GLY A 108 -31.12 -22.71 12.14
CA GLY A 108 -31.47 -23.80 13.04
C GLY A 108 -30.42 -24.91 13.14
N MET A 109 -29.25 -24.74 12.50
CA MET A 109 -28.16 -25.70 12.67
C MET A 109 -27.62 -25.68 14.11
N SER A 110 -27.10 -26.82 14.56
CA SER A 110 -26.38 -26.89 15.84
C SER A 110 -25.09 -26.06 15.80
N GLY A 111 -24.57 -25.67 16.96
CA GLY A 111 -23.34 -24.88 17.08
C GLY A 111 -22.15 -25.47 16.31
N ASP A 112 -21.93 -26.77 16.45
CA ASP A 112 -20.81 -27.45 15.78
C ASP A 112 -21.01 -27.52 14.26
N MET A 113 -22.23 -27.84 13.80
CA MET A 113 -22.54 -27.91 12.37
C MET A 113 -22.50 -26.53 11.71
N ALA A 114 -23.00 -25.50 12.39
CA ALA A 114 -22.96 -24.12 11.92
C ALA A 114 -21.51 -23.63 11.78
N LYS A 115 -20.65 -23.94 12.77
CA LYS A 115 -19.23 -23.58 12.72
C LYS A 115 -18.48 -24.33 11.60
N ASP A 116 -18.71 -25.63 11.45
CA ASP A 116 -18.09 -26.44 10.38
C ASP A 116 -18.53 -25.97 8.99
N THR A 117 -19.80 -25.62 8.82
CA THR A 117 -20.36 -25.09 7.56
C THR A 117 -19.83 -23.69 7.26
N ALA A 118 -19.70 -22.82 8.27
CA ALA A 118 -19.09 -21.50 8.13
C ALA A 118 -17.62 -21.59 7.72
N GLN A 119 -16.86 -22.51 8.31
CA GLN A 119 -15.47 -22.77 7.92
C GLN A 119 -15.39 -23.23 6.47
N ALA A 120 -16.23 -24.20 6.07
CA ALA A 120 -16.27 -24.67 4.68
C ALA A 120 -16.61 -23.54 3.69
N GLU A 121 -17.55 -22.65 4.02
CA GLU A 121 -17.89 -21.50 3.18
C GLU A 121 -16.69 -20.55 3.01
N LEU A 122 -15.96 -20.25 4.09
CA LEU A 122 -14.80 -19.36 4.04
C LEU A 122 -13.59 -19.97 3.34
N ASP A 123 -13.44 -21.30 3.41
CA ASP A 123 -12.43 -22.05 2.67
C ASP A 123 -12.82 -22.25 1.18
N GLY A 124 -14.04 -21.87 0.79
CA GLY A 124 -14.57 -22.05 -0.56
C GLY A 124 -15.01 -23.49 -0.88
N ASP A 125 -15.08 -24.36 0.12
CA ASP A 125 -15.53 -25.75 0.00
C ASP A 125 -17.06 -25.84 -0.04
N MET A 126 -17.63 -25.45 -1.17
CA MET A 126 -19.08 -25.46 -1.37
C MET A 126 -19.67 -26.88 -1.43
N VAL A 127 -18.85 -27.90 -1.69
CA VAL A 127 -19.27 -29.31 -1.63
C VAL A 127 -19.61 -29.65 -0.17
N LYS A 128 -18.68 -29.38 0.75
CA LYS A 128 -18.91 -29.60 2.18
C LYS A 128 -20.04 -28.74 2.74
N VAL A 129 -20.18 -27.48 2.30
CA VAL A 129 -21.34 -26.64 2.66
C VAL A 129 -22.65 -27.33 2.27
N THR A 130 -22.74 -27.83 1.04
CA THR A 130 -23.94 -28.50 0.53
C THR A 130 -24.22 -29.80 1.27
N GLU A 131 -23.19 -30.60 1.56
CA GLU A 131 -23.31 -31.83 2.33
C GLU A 131 -23.85 -31.57 3.75
N ASN A 132 -23.32 -30.56 4.44
CA ASN A 132 -23.78 -30.19 5.77
C ASN A 132 -25.22 -29.68 5.76
N MET A 133 -25.58 -28.89 4.74
CA MET A 133 -26.97 -28.44 4.55
C MET A 133 -27.92 -29.62 4.29
N SER A 134 -27.50 -30.61 3.50
CA SER A 134 -28.30 -31.82 3.27
C SER A 134 -28.51 -32.61 4.57
N LYS A 135 -27.42 -32.84 5.32
CA LYS A 135 -27.50 -33.52 6.63
C LYS A 135 -28.43 -32.81 7.59
N PHE A 136 -28.37 -31.47 7.64
CA PHE A 136 -29.27 -30.66 8.46
C PHE A 136 -30.73 -30.83 8.04
N LYS A 137 -31.00 -30.79 6.73
CA LYS A 137 -32.36 -30.96 6.19
C LYS A 137 -32.93 -32.34 6.52
N ASP A 138 -32.15 -33.40 6.34
CA ASP A 138 -32.57 -34.77 6.62
C ASP A 138 -32.86 -34.96 8.11
N ALA A 139 -32.02 -34.40 8.99
CA ALA A 139 -32.23 -34.40 10.43
C ALA A 139 -33.51 -33.65 10.82
N SER A 140 -33.74 -32.48 10.24
CA SER A 140 -34.92 -31.64 10.50
C SER A 140 -36.22 -32.33 10.07
N ILE A 141 -36.22 -33.00 8.91
CA ILE A 141 -37.37 -33.78 8.44
C ILE A 141 -37.66 -34.93 9.41
N LYS A 142 -36.63 -35.68 9.80
CA LYS A 142 -36.78 -36.82 10.72
C LYS A 142 -37.30 -36.39 12.10
N GLU A 143 -36.85 -35.24 12.59
CA GLU A 143 -37.35 -34.65 13.84
C GLU A 143 -38.83 -34.26 13.71
N ALA A 144 -39.19 -33.56 12.64
CA ALA A 144 -40.58 -33.18 12.36
C ALA A 144 -41.49 -34.41 12.21
N GLU A 145 -41.05 -35.46 11.52
CA GLU A 145 -41.78 -36.73 11.41
C GLU A 145 -41.98 -37.38 12.77
N THR A 146 -40.95 -37.37 13.61
CA THR A 146 -40.99 -37.93 14.97
C THR A 146 -41.94 -37.14 15.87
N GLU A 147 -41.96 -35.81 15.76
CA GLU A 147 -42.86 -34.94 16.51
C GLU A 147 -44.32 -35.10 16.04
N TRP A 148 -44.53 -35.20 14.72
CA TRP A 148 -45.84 -35.51 14.14
C TRP A 148 -46.35 -36.89 14.55
N LEU A 149 -45.46 -37.89 14.62
CA LEU A 149 -45.75 -39.24 15.14
C LEU A 149 -46.19 -39.24 16.61
N LYS A 150 -45.67 -38.32 17.43
CA LYS A 150 -46.04 -38.19 18.86
C LYS A 150 -47.34 -37.41 19.05
N SER A 151 -47.63 -36.45 18.19
CA SER A 151 -48.78 -35.55 18.30
C SER A 151 -50.03 -36.06 17.58
N ARG A 152 -49.92 -37.13 16.77
CA ARG A 152 -51.09 -37.70 16.09
C ARG A 152 -52.13 -38.22 17.10
N PRO A 153 -53.43 -37.98 16.85
CA PRO A 153 -54.49 -38.59 17.64
C PRO A 153 -54.42 -40.13 17.53
N PRO A 154 -54.87 -40.87 18.56
CA PRO A 154 -54.92 -42.33 18.51
C PRO A 154 -55.76 -42.78 17.31
N VAL A 155 -55.20 -43.68 16.50
CA VAL A 155 -55.94 -44.29 15.40
C VAL A 155 -56.97 -45.25 15.99
N ASN A 156 -58.25 -44.89 15.90
CA ASN A 156 -59.32 -45.86 16.10
C ASN A 156 -59.32 -46.74 14.84
N ALA A 157 -58.58 -47.85 14.88
CA ALA A 157 -58.75 -48.92 13.90
C ALA A 157 -60.12 -49.54 14.16
N GLY A 158 -61.16 -48.89 13.61
CA GLY A 158 -62.54 -49.30 13.75
C GLY A 158 -62.67 -50.76 13.36
N GLN A 159 -63.09 -51.57 14.32
CA GLN A 159 -63.71 -52.85 14.06
C GLN A 159 -64.95 -52.52 13.21
N GLY A 160 -64.86 -52.83 11.91
CA GLY A 160 -65.80 -52.35 10.92
C GLY A 160 -67.22 -52.76 11.25
N GLU A 161 -68.10 -51.78 11.28
CA GLU A 161 -69.38 -51.82 10.57
C GLU A 161 -69.92 -50.38 10.48
N ASP A 162 -70.33 -50.06 9.25
CA ASP A 162 -71.21 -48.97 8.82
C ASP A 162 -70.65 -47.57 8.49
N GLU A 163 -70.73 -47.30 7.18
CA GLU A 163 -70.75 -46.02 6.46
C GLU A 163 -69.45 -45.17 6.45
N GLU A 164 -68.53 -45.56 5.57
CA GLU A 164 -67.41 -44.74 5.09
C GLU A 164 -67.91 -43.42 4.45
N THR A 165 -68.07 -42.39 5.27
CA THR A 165 -67.89 -41.01 4.82
C THR A 165 -66.44 -40.62 5.06
N ASP A 166 -65.59 -40.97 4.08
CA ASP A 166 -64.17 -40.63 4.09
C ASP A 166 -63.99 -39.10 4.20
N LEU A 167 -63.40 -38.66 5.31
CA LEU A 167 -63.17 -37.26 5.63
C LEU A 167 -62.25 -36.56 4.62
N PHE A 168 -61.43 -37.33 3.89
CA PHE A 168 -60.60 -36.81 2.80
C PHE A 168 -61.44 -36.30 1.62
N LEU A 169 -62.56 -36.95 1.31
CA LEU A 169 -63.47 -36.55 0.23
C LEU A 169 -64.30 -35.30 0.59
N LYS A 170 -64.44 -34.97 1.87
CA LYS A 170 -65.25 -33.83 2.34
C LYS A 170 -64.52 -32.49 2.26
N GLY A 171 -63.18 -32.49 2.24
CA GLY A 171 -62.36 -31.27 2.20
C GLY A 171 -62.16 -30.67 0.80
N PHE A 172 -62.49 -31.41 -0.26
CA PHE A 172 -62.35 -30.95 -1.65
C PHE A 172 -63.64 -30.38 -2.26
N ASN A 173 -64.79 -30.54 -1.58
CA ASN A 173 -66.05 -29.89 -1.94
C ASN A 173 -66.45 -28.91 -0.83
N GLY A 174 -65.85 -27.71 -0.86
CA GLY A 174 -66.20 -26.57 -0.02
C GLY A 174 -65.74 -25.28 -0.66
#